data_AF-A0A1M6PN19-F1
#
_entry.id   AF-A0A1M6PN19-F1
#
_cell.length_a   1.000
_cell.length_b   1.000
_cell.length_c   1.000
_cell.angle_alpha   90.00
_cell.angle_beta   90.00
_cell.angle_gamma   90.00
#
_symmetry.space_group_name_H-M   'P 1'
#
loop_
_entity.id
_entity.type
_entity.pdbx_description
1 polymer ?
#
loop_
_entity_poly.entity_id
_entity_poly.type
_entity_poly.pdbx_seq_one_letter_code
_entity_poly.pdbx_strand_id
1 'polypeptide(L)'
;MLLSIVIIISRLDFDISKITNTAIEYNKLRFIDFNLDLSKTTIWVFILYAFGKLNVYLSNQAIIQRFISTNNEKEAGKSMVYNAVLSFPVFFIFLIFGVLIFVYYHHFPFNLNPLLETQDEVVPYFIISELPQGISGIMIASLFAASMSSFDSGINSTTTVITTDFYIRYRLSILGLNSLQFAKILTAILGIFGTIIALYFANNDVSSLYDMFIEIIGIFGGGLAGTFLLGIITIRGNSIGAFWGIIMSLFIVLVVKYFTSIHFFTYAFIGMGSSFLIGYLISLIFVSNPNNLKGLTLYTLKK
;
A
#
# COMPACT_ATOMS: atom_id res chain seq x y z
N MET A 1 -13.65 2.47 -15.56
CA MET A 1 -14.41 1.66 -14.57
C MET A 1 -15.88 1.98 -14.55
N LEU A 2 -16.30 3.22 -14.28
CA LEU A 2 -17.73 3.59 -14.29
C LEU A 2 -18.45 3.20 -15.59
N LEU A 3 -17.81 3.44 -16.73
CA LEU A 3 -18.37 3.04 -18.03
C LEU A 3 -18.52 1.52 -18.16
N SER A 4 -17.54 0.75 -17.65
CA SER A 4 -17.59 -0.72 -17.60
C SER A 4 -18.73 -1.21 -16.71
N ILE A 5 -18.97 -0.56 -15.56
CA ILE A 5 -20.11 -0.85 -14.67
C ILE A 5 -21.44 -0.68 -15.43
N VAL A 6 -21.62 0.44 -16.13
CA VAL A 6 -22.83 0.71 -16.93
C VAL A 6 -23.03 -0.37 -18.01
N ILE A 7 -21.96 -0.80 -18.66
CA ILE A 7 -22.00 -1.84 -19.70
C ILE A 7 -22.38 -3.20 -19.10
N ILE A 8 -21.82 -3.58 -17.95
CA ILE A 8 -22.16 -4.85 -17.28
C ILE A 8 -23.65 -4.85 -16.90
N ILE A 9 -24.14 -3.77 -16.29
CA ILE A 9 -25.54 -3.65 -15.89
C ILE A 9 -26.46 -3.73 -17.11
N SER A 10 -26.08 -3.07 -18.21
CA SER A 10 -26.82 -3.13 -19.48
C SER A 10 -26.89 -4.55 -20.06
N ARG A 11 -25.79 -5.31 -20.00
CA ARG A 11 -25.75 -6.72 -20.43
C ARG A 11 -26.50 -7.68 -19.52
N LEU A 12 -26.79 -7.25 -18.29
CA LEU A 12 -27.66 -7.97 -17.35
C LEU A 12 -29.10 -7.44 -17.40
N ASP A 13 -29.48 -6.80 -18.52
CA ASP A 13 -30.82 -6.25 -18.80
C ASP A 13 -31.33 -5.27 -17.74
N PHE A 14 -30.41 -4.60 -17.02
CA PHE A 14 -30.73 -3.73 -15.88
C PHE A 14 -31.52 -4.42 -14.76
N ASP A 15 -31.49 -5.76 -14.68
CA ASP A 15 -32.18 -6.50 -13.62
C ASP A 15 -31.39 -6.45 -12.31
N ILE A 16 -31.65 -5.40 -11.54
CA ILE A 16 -31.04 -5.17 -10.23
C ILE A 16 -31.35 -6.33 -9.28
N SER A 17 -32.56 -6.91 -9.33
CA SER A 17 -32.98 -7.99 -8.44
C SER A 17 -32.13 -9.24 -8.68
N LYS A 18 -31.91 -9.58 -9.96
CA LYS A 18 -31.02 -10.68 -10.35
C LYS A 18 -29.59 -10.44 -9.86
N ILE A 19 -29.07 -9.23 -10.05
CA ILE A 19 -27.72 -8.86 -9.59
C ILE A 19 -27.60 -9.02 -8.07
N THR A 20 -28.54 -8.47 -7.31
CA THR A 20 -28.50 -8.51 -5.84
C THR A 20 -28.70 -9.91 -5.31
N ASN A 21 -29.62 -10.68 -5.88
CA ASN A 21 -29.90 -12.05 -5.42
C ASN A 21 -28.68 -12.96 -5.62
N THR A 22 -28.06 -12.94 -6.79
CA THR A 22 -26.82 -13.70 -7.05
C THR A 22 -25.69 -13.25 -6.13
N ALA A 23 -25.52 -11.93 -5.92
CA ALA A 23 -24.47 -11.43 -5.04
C ALA A 23 -24.70 -11.83 -3.56
N ILE A 24 -25.95 -11.91 -3.10
CA ILE A 24 -26.31 -12.37 -1.75
C ILE A 24 -26.09 -13.89 -1.62
N GLU A 25 -26.59 -14.67 -2.58
CA GLU A 25 -26.47 -16.14 -2.60
C GLU A 25 -25.01 -16.59 -2.48
N TYR A 26 -24.11 -15.95 -3.23
CA TYR A 26 -22.68 -16.23 -3.20
C TYR A 26 -21.91 -15.46 -2.11
N ASN A 27 -22.61 -14.85 -1.15
CA ASN A 27 -22.04 -14.08 -0.03
C ASN A 27 -21.07 -12.97 -0.44
N LYS A 28 -21.18 -12.45 -1.67
CA LYS A 28 -20.31 -11.37 -2.19
C LYS A 28 -20.61 -10.01 -1.56
N LEU A 29 -21.80 -9.84 -0.97
CA LEU A 29 -22.20 -8.64 -0.22
C LEU A 29 -21.93 -8.74 1.29
N ARG A 30 -21.34 -9.84 1.78
CA ARG A 30 -21.00 -9.98 3.19
C ARG A 30 -19.72 -9.20 3.50
N PHE A 31 -19.86 -7.92 3.77
CA PHE A 31 -18.73 -7.02 4.06
C PHE A 31 -18.22 -7.10 5.50
N ILE A 32 -19.05 -7.52 6.44
CA ILE A 32 -18.75 -7.44 7.87
C ILE A 32 -18.93 -8.81 8.51
N ASP A 33 -17.84 -9.33 9.07
CA ASP A 33 -17.86 -10.45 10.01
C ASP A 33 -17.36 -9.97 11.38
N PHE A 34 -18.22 -10.08 12.40
CA PHE A 34 -17.94 -9.64 13.77
C PHE A 34 -17.25 -10.69 14.63
N ASN A 35 -17.02 -11.90 14.10
CA ASN A 35 -16.31 -12.95 14.82
C ASN A 35 -14.93 -12.47 15.28
N LEU A 36 -14.57 -12.76 16.53
CA LEU A 36 -13.25 -12.46 17.11
C LEU A 36 -12.19 -13.48 16.66
N ASP A 37 -12.04 -13.60 15.34
CA ASP A 37 -11.06 -14.47 14.69
C ASP A 37 -10.10 -13.60 13.87
N LEU A 38 -8.86 -13.45 14.35
CA LEU A 38 -7.81 -12.66 13.69
C LEU A 38 -7.13 -13.42 12.54
N SER A 39 -7.52 -14.68 12.30
CA SER A 39 -7.01 -15.49 11.19
C SER A 39 -7.78 -15.30 9.90
N LYS A 40 -8.93 -14.62 9.96
CA LYS A 40 -9.83 -14.39 8.82
C LYS A 40 -10.05 -12.89 8.60
N THR A 41 -10.64 -12.54 7.46
CA THR A 41 -11.01 -11.17 7.08
C THR A 41 -12.22 -10.66 7.88
N THR A 42 -12.07 -10.54 9.20
CA THR A 42 -13.08 -10.01 10.12
C THR A 42 -12.95 -8.49 10.28
N ILE A 43 -13.98 -7.86 10.84
CA ILE A 43 -13.96 -6.40 11.09
C ILE A 43 -12.79 -5.98 11.97
N TRP A 44 -12.39 -6.82 12.91
CA TRP A 44 -11.26 -6.56 13.81
C TRP A 44 -9.95 -6.51 13.04
N VAL A 45 -9.73 -7.44 12.10
CA VAL A 45 -8.57 -7.41 11.20
C VAL A 45 -8.56 -6.14 10.36
N PHE A 46 -9.70 -5.69 9.85
CA PHE A 46 -9.80 -4.44 9.09
C PHE A 46 -9.55 -3.18 9.94
N ILE A 47 -9.97 -3.17 11.21
CA ILE A 47 -9.66 -2.08 12.14
C ILE A 47 -8.14 -2.01 12.37
N LEU A 48 -7.50 -3.15 12.66
CA LEU A 48 -6.05 -3.22 12.83
C LEU A 48 -5.32 -2.82 11.54
N TYR A 49 -5.80 -3.26 10.39
CA TYR A 49 -5.29 -2.85 9.09
C TYR A 49 -5.38 -1.33 8.90
N ALA A 50 -6.50 -0.71 9.24
CA ALA A 50 -6.70 0.74 9.12
C ALA A 50 -5.69 1.53 9.97
N PHE A 51 -5.40 1.09 11.20
CA PHE A 51 -4.32 1.68 12.00
C PHE A 51 -2.94 1.41 11.40
N GLY A 52 -2.71 0.18 10.91
CA GLY A 52 -1.47 -0.17 10.21
C GLY A 52 -1.21 0.70 8.96
N LYS A 53 -2.25 1.17 8.27
CA LYS A 53 -2.14 2.06 7.11
C LYS A 53 -1.54 3.43 7.43
N LEU A 54 -1.50 3.86 8.70
CA LEU A 54 -0.77 5.07 9.11
C LEU A 54 0.70 5.02 8.68
N ASN A 55 1.28 3.82 8.56
CA ASN A 55 2.62 3.61 8.02
C ASN A 55 2.86 4.37 6.70
N VAL A 56 1.90 4.32 5.77
CA VAL A 56 2.03 4.94 4.44
C VAL A 56 2.15 6.47 4.53
N TYR A 57 1.61 7.10 5.57
CA TYR A 57 1.67 8.56 5.72
C TYR A 57 2.84 9.03 6.58
N LEU A 58 3.41 8.13 7.41
CA LEU A 58 4.48 8.46 8.34
C LEU A 58 5.87 8.19 7.77
N SER A 59 6.05 7.07 7.08
CA SER A 59 7.38 6.58 6.69
C SER A 59 7.62 6.54 5.17
N ASN A 60 6.57 6.70 4.36
CA ASN A 60 6.67 6.54 2.92
C ASN A 60 7.19 7.82 2.25
N GLN A 61 8.38 7.73 1.69
CA GLN A 61 9.01 8.87 1.02
C GLN A 61 8.20 9.42 -0.15
N ALA A 62 7.53 8.59 -0.95
CA ALA A 62 6.74 9.06 -2.08
C ALA A 62 5.57 9.98 -1.64
N ILE A 63 5.02 9.72 -0.46
CA ILE A 63 3.94 10.53 0.12
C ILE A 63 4.51 11.79 0.79
N ILE A 64 5.59 11.67 1.56
CA ILE A 64 6.26 12.81 2.21
C ILE A 64 6.70 13.85 1.17
N GLN A 65 7.22 13.40 0.02
CA GLN A 65 7.61 14.28 -1.09
C GLN A 65 6.44 15.13 -1.62
N ARG A 66 5.20 14.62 -1.58
CA ARG A 66 4.00 15.36 -1.98
C ARG A 66 3.58 16.39 -0.94
N PHE A 67 3.93 16.21 0.33
CA PHE A 67 3.61 17.18 1.38
C PHE A 67 4.59 18.35 1.35
N ILE A 68 5.89 18.09 1.18
CA ILE A 68 6.92 19.13 1.15
C ILE A 68 6.90 19.98 -0.13
N SER A 69 6.20 19.54 -1.19
CA SER A 69 5.99 20.33 -2.40
C SER A 69 4.80 21.29 -2.32
N THR A 70 4.05 21.27 -1.21
CA THR A 70 2.98 22.24 -0.96
C THR A 70 3.52 23.56 -0.40
N ASN A 71 2.74 24.64 -0.57
CA ASN A 71 3.18 25.98 -0.17
C ASN A 71 3.33 26.17 1.35
N ASN A 72 2.57 25.41 2.15
CA ASN A 72 2.58 25.48 3.61
C ASN A 72 1.90 24.24 4.23
N GLU A 73 2.05 24.06 5.54
CA GLU A 73 1.49 22.94 6.30
C GLU A 73 -0.04 22.82 6.18
N LYS A 74 -0.76 23.94 6.08
CA LYS A 74 -2.22 23.93 5.91
C LYS A 74 -2.64 23.33 4.57
N GLU A 75 -1.92 23.65 3.49
CA GLU A 75 -2.16 23.05 2.17
C GLU A 75 -1.74 21.57 2.12
N ALA A 76 -0.66 21.18 2.81
CA ALA A 76 -0.32 19.77 3.01
C ALA A 76 -1.47 19.01 3.71
N GLY A 77 -2.00 19.57 4.81
CA GLY A 77 -3.14 19.00 5.54
C GLY A 77 -4.40 18.88 4.68
N LYS A 78 -4.73 19.90 3.88
CA LYS A 78 -5.85 19.83 2.92
C LYS A 78 -5.65 18.73 1.88
N SER A 79 -4.44 18.58 1.34
CA SER A 79 -4.10 17.52 0.39
C SER A 79 -4.38 16.13 0.96
N MET A 80 -4.04 15.91 2.24
CA MET A 80 -4.36 14.65 2.94
C MET A 80 -5.86 14.42 3.07
N VAL A 81 -6.63 15.45 3.42
CA VAL A 81 -8.10 15.38 3.52
C VAL A 81 -8.72 15.09 2.16
N TYR A 82 -8.31 15.79 1.10
CA TYR A 82 -8.80 15.54 -0.26
C TYR A 82 -8.47 14.12 -0.72
N ASN A 83 -7.27 13.62 -0.43
CA ASN A 83 -6.90 12.24 -0.73
C ASN A 83 -7.83 11.23 -0.01
N ALA A 84 -8.10 11.44 1.28
CA ALA A 84 -9.01 10.57 2.04
C ALA A 84 -10.45 10.63 1.49
N VAL A 85 -10.97 11.82 1.23
CA VAL A 85 -12.33 12.03 0.70
C VAL A 85 -12.50 11.43 -0.70
N LEU A 86 -11.50 11.58 -1.57
CA LEU A 86 -11.55 11.02 -2.93
C LEU A 86 -11.31 9.51 -2.96
N SER A 87 -10.50 8.96 -2.05
CA SER A 87 -10.23 7.52 -1.98
C SER A 87 -11.46 6.71 -1.57
N PHE A 88 -12.31 7.27 -0.70
CA PHE A 88 -13.51 6.60 -0.21
C PHE A 88 -14.49 6.17 -1.33
N PRO A 89 -15.01 7.06 -2.20
CA PRO A 89 -15.89 6.66 -3.29
C PRO A 89 -15.17 5.77 -4.32
N VAL A 90 -13.89 6.02 -4.58
CA VAL A 90 -13.09 5.17 -5.49
C VAL A 90 -13.06 3.73 -4.98
N PHE A 91 -12.83 3.50 -3.70
CA PHE A 91 -12.87 2.17 -3.10
C PHE A 91 -14.19 1.42 -3.38
N PHE A 92 -15.34 2.08 -3.21
CA PHE A 92 -16.64 1.47 -3.53
C PHE A 92 -16.83 1.19 -5.02
N ILE A 93 -16.33 2.05 -5.91
CA ILE A 93 -16.39 1.82 -7.36
C ILE A 93 -15.65 0.53 -7.71
N PHE A 94 -14.44 0.30 -7.16
CA PHE A 94 -13.68 -0.93 -7.38
C PHE A 94 -14.40 -2.17 -6.82
N LEU A 95 -14.96 -2.07 -5.61
CA LEU A 95 -15.72 -3.17 -5.01
C LEU A 95 -16.95 -3.56 -5.83
N ILE A 96 -17.78 -2.58 -6.18
CA ILE A 96 -18.98 -2.79 -7.00
C ILE A 96 -18.58 -3.39 -8.35
N PHE A 97 -17.52 -2.89 -8.97
CA PHE A 97 -17.03 -3.43 -10.22
C PHE A 97 -16.62 -4.90 -10.11
N GLY A 98 -15.90 -5.29 -9.06
CA GLY A 98 -15.53 -6.69 -8.80
C GLY A 98 -16.73 -7.61 -8.59
N VAL A 99 -17.72 -7.17 -7.81
CA VAL A 99 -18.99 -7.92 -7.60
C VAL A 99 -19.75 -8.07 -8.92
N LEU A 100 -19.82 -7.01 -9.73
CA LEU A 100 -20.53 -7.05 -11.01
C LEU A 100 -19.86 -7.96 -12.03
N ILE A 101 -18.52 -7.98 -12.10
CA ILE A 101 -17.79 -8.95 -12.94
C ILE A 101 -18.09 -10.38 -12.51
N PHE A 102 -18.09 -10.65 -11.19
CA PHE A 102 -18.45 -11.96 -10.66
C PHE A 102 -19.86 -12.38 -11.08
N VAL A 103 -20.86 -11.52 -10.88
CA VAL A 103 -22.25 -11.78 -11.28
C VAL A 103 -22.36 -11.99 -12.79
N TYR A 104 -21.65 -11.18 -13.58
CA TYR A 104 -21.64 -11.28 -15.04
C TYR A 104 -21.17 -12.67 -15.50
N TYR A 105 -19.99 -13.11 -15.09
CA TYR A 105 -19.47 -14.42 -15.50
C TYR A 105 -20.22 -15.60 -14.86
N HIS A 106 -20.92 -15.37 -13.75
CA HIS A 106 -21.80 -16.39 -13.21
C HIS A 106 -23.03 -16.63 -14.10
N HIS A 107 -23.61 -15.58 -14.68
CA HIS A 107 -24.75 -15.69 -15.60
C HIS A 107 -24.33 -16.01 -17.04
N PHE A 108 -23.10 -15.70 -17.41
CA PHE A 108 -22.51 -16.01 -18.73
C PHE A 108 -21.22 -16.83 -18.59
N PRO A 109 -21.29 -18.08 -18.06
CA PRO A 109 -20.10 -18.86 -17.74
C PRO A 109 -19.25 -19.22 -18.97
N PHE A 110 -19.87 -19.36 -20.14
CA PHE A 110 -19.16 -19.66 -21.40
C PHE A 110 -18.30 -18.50 -21.91
N ASN A 111 -18.50 -17.29 -21.39
CA ASN A 111 -17.71 -16.12 -21.75
C ASN A 111 -16.43 -16.01 -20.91
N LEU A 112 -16.29 -16.78 -19.83
CA LEU A 112 -15.08 -16.81 -19.03
C LEU A 112 -14.09 -17.80 -19.66
N ASN A 113 -12.85 -17.37 -19.90
CA ASN A 113 -11.80 -18.27 -20.34
C ASN A 113 -11.46 -19.26 -19.22
N PRO A 114 -11.63 -20.59 -19.43
CA PRO A 114 -11.32 -21.59 -18.41
C PRO A 114 -9.82 -21.74 -18.12
N LEU A 115 -8.96 -21.12 -18.94
CA LEU A 115 -7.50 -21.13 -18.78
C LEU A 115 -6.98 -20.01 -17.86
N LEU A 116 -7.84 -19.16 -17.30
CA LEU A 116 -7.40 -18.15 -16.34
C LEU A 116 -6.99 -18.83 -15.03
N GLU A 117 -5.74 -18.62 -14.62
CA GLU A 117 -5.15 -19.31 -13.46
C GLU A 117 -5.30 -18.47 -12.18
N THR A 118 -5.31 -17.14 -12.30
CA THR A 118 -5.30 -16.22 -11.16
C THR A 118 -6.49 -15.25 -11.15
N GLN A 119 -6.83 -14.74 -9.96
CA GLN A 119 -7.90 -13.75 -9.80
C GLN A 119 -7.56 -12.39 -10.43
N ASP A 120 -6.26 -12.08 -10.53
CA ASP A 120 -5.75 -10.81 -11.05
C ASP A 120 -5.94 -10.67 -12.57
N GLU A 121 -6.12 -11.78 -13.29
CA GLU A 121 -6.34 -11.80 -14.75
C GLU A 121 -7.78 -11.50 -15.17
N VAL A 122 -8.74 -11.65 -14.26
CA VAL A 122 -10.18 -11.57 -14.58
C VAL A 122 -10.56 -10.19 -15.11
N VAL A 123 -10.03 -9.12 -14.50
CA VAL A 123 -10.35 -7.74 -14.89
C VAL A 123 -9.73 -7.38 -16.26
N PRO A 124 -8.43 -7.62 -16.54
CA PRO A 124 -7.87 -7.46 -17.87
C PRO A 124 -8.61 -8.27 -18.94
N TYR A 125 -8.94 -9.53 -18.65
CA TYR A 125 -9.68 -10.39 -19.58
C TYR A 125 -11.06 -9.80 -19.90
N PHE A 126 -11.81 -9.34 -18.90
CA PHE A 126 -13.09 -8.66 -19.11
C PHE A 126 -12.94 -7.41 -19.99
N ILE A 127 -11.92 -6.59 -19.74
CA ILE A 127 -11.69 -5.35 -20.52
C ILE A 127 -11.44 -5.66 -22.00
N ILE A 128 -10.71 -6.73 -22.31
CA ILE A 128 -10.33 -7.08 -23.68
C ILE A 128 -11.46 -7.82 -24.40
N SER A 129 -12.12 -8.77 -23.72
CA SER A 129 -13.08 -9.69 -24.33
C SER A 129 -14.50 -9.14 -24.37
N GLU A 130 -14.88 -8.32 -23.38
CA GLU A 130 -16.27 -7.95 -23.17
C GLU A 130 -16.57 -6.48 -23.50
N LEU A 131 -15.59 -5.58 -23.45
CA LEU A 131 -15.87 -4.16 -23.73
C LEU A 131 -15.84 -3.86 -25.23
N PRO A 132 -16.69 -2.93 -25.72
CA PRO A 132 -16.65 -2.51 -27.11
C PRO A 132 -15.29 -1.91 -27.50
N GLN A 133 -14.97 -1.97 -28.80
CA GLN A 133 -13.81 -1.30 -29.36
C GLN A 133 -13.84 0.21 -29.03
N GLY A 134 -12.67 0.81 -28.82
CA GLY A 134 -12.54 2.19 -28.35
C GLY A 134 -12.63 2.30 -26.84
N ILE A 135 -13.70 1.76 -26.23
CA ILE A 135 -13.85 1.73 -24.76
C ILE A 135 -12.78 0.85 -24.12
N SER A 136 -12.56 -0.34 -24.67
CA SER A 136 -11.46 -1.23 -24.24
C SER A 136 -10.10 -0.50 -24.32
N GLY A 137 -9.86 0.23 -25.41
CA GLY A 137 -8.64 1.03 -25.58
C GLY A 137 -8.47 2.13 -24.53
N ILE A 138 -9.53 2.89 -24.23
CA ILE A 138 -9.52 3.91 -23.16
C ILE A 138 -9.24 3.28 -21.80
N MET A 139 -9.83 2.11 -21.52
CA MET A 139 -9.63 1.38 -20.27
C MET A 139 -8.20 0.88 -20.12
N ILE A 140 -7.64 0.27 -21.17
CA ILE A 140 -6.25 -0.19 -21.19
C ILE A 140 -5.29 1.00 -21.01
N ALA A 141 -5.50 2.10 -21.73
CA ALA A 141 -4.69 3.31 -21.60
C ALA A 141 -4.77 3.90 -20.18
N SER A 142 -5.96 3.94 -19.57
CA SER A 142 -6.16 4.41 -18.20
C SER A 142 -5.47 3.51 -17.17
N LEU A 143 -5.50 2.18 -17.39
CA LEU A 143 -4.82 1.21 -16.55
C LEU A 143 -3.30 1.41 -16.61
N PHE A 144 -2.73 1.55 -17.80
CA PHE A 144 -1.30 1.86 -17.96
C PHE A 144 -0.92 3.19 -17.30
N ALA A 145 -1.71 4.25 -17.50
CA ALA A 145 -1.46 5.54 -16.87
C ALA A 145 -1.48 5.47 -15.33
N ALA A 146 -2.44 4.73 -14.74
CA ALA A 146 -2.52 4.53 -13.30
C ALA A 146 -1.32 3.73 -12.76
N SER A 147 -0.92 2.65 -13.45
CA SER A 147 0.24 1.84 -13.09
C SER A 147 1.54 2.63 -13.20
N MET A 148 1.74 3.38 -14.29
CA MET A 148 2.92 4.24 -14.49
C MET A 148 3.03 5.30 -13.39
N SER A 149 1.92 5.96 -13.00
CA SER A 149 1.95 6.98 -11.93
C SER A 149 2.49 6.46 -10.59
N SER A 150 2.13 5.22 -10.23
CA SER A 150 2.61 4.58 -9.00
C SER A 150 4.05 4.10 -9.14
N PHE A 151 4.39 3.53 -10.29
CA PHE A 151 5.74 3.06 -10.61
C PHE A 151 6.75 4.22 -10.62
N ASP A 152 6.41 5.34 -11.26
CA ASP A 152 7.21 6.56 -11.31
C ASP A 152 7.45 7.14 -9.92
N SER A 153 6.40 7.21 -9.10
CA SER A 153 6.52 7.69 -7.70
C SER A 153 7.43 6.78 -6.87
N GLY A 154 7.36 5.46 -7.07
CA GLY A 154 8.20 4.46 -6.40
C GLY A 154 9.68 4.57 -6.78
N ILE A 155 9.97 4.67 -8.09
CA ILE A 155 11.35 4.83 -8.57
C ILE A 155 11.91 6.19 -8.12
N ASN A 156 11.15 7.27 -8.31
CA ASN A 156 11.63 8.61 -7.95
C ASN A 156 11.94 8.74 -6.45
N SER A 157 11.08 8.20 -5.59
CA SER A 157 11.30 8.22 -4.15
C SER A 157 12.51 7.38 -3.73
N THR A 158 12.66 6.17 -4.27
CA THR A 158 13.81 5.29 -4.02
C THR A 158 15.12 5.95 -4.49
N THR A 159 15.14 6.46 -5.72
CA THR A 159 16.29 7.20 -6.26
C THR A 159 16.64 8.40 -5.39
N THR A 160 15.63 9.14 -4.90
CA THR A 160 15.85 10.27 -4.01
C THR A 160 16.52 9.83 -2.72
N VAL A 161 15.98 8.83 -2.01
CA VAL A 161 16.55 8.34 -0.73
C VAL A 161 17.99 7.90 -0.91
N ILE A 162 18.29 7.09 -1.94
CA ILE A 162 19.66 6.61 -2.18
C ILE A 162 20.59 7.80 -2.51
N THR A 163 20.11 8.77 -3.28
CA THR A 163 20.93 9.93 -3.66
C THR A 163 21.17 10.88 -2.48
N THR A 164 20.14 11.25 -1.73
CA THR A 164 20.25 12.22 -0.64
C THR A 164 20.88 11.64 0.61
N ASP A 165 20.43 10.45 1.01
CA ASP A 165 20.74 9.90 2.32
C ASP A 165 22.03 9.09 2.31
N PHE A 166 22.48 8.64 1.14
CA PHE A 166 23.74 7.90 0.99
C PHE A 166 24.74 8.65 0.12
N TYR A 167 24.42 8.88 -1.16
CA TYR A 167 25.38 9.41 -2.12
C TYR A 167 25.91 10.80 -1.73
N ILE A 168 25.00 11.74 -1.45
CA ILE A 168 25.33 13.12 -1.03
C ILE A 168 25.85 13.12 0.42
N ARG A 169 25.14 12.48 1.35
CA ARG A 169 25.47 12.50 2.79
C ARG A 169 26.87 11.97 3.08
N TYR A 170 27.26 10.84 2.48
CA TYR A 170 28.58 10.25 2.68
C TYR A 170 29.62 10.72 1.67
N ARG A 171 29.29 11.72 0.82
CA ARG A 171 30.17 12.24 -0.24
C ARG A 171 30.80 11.13 -1.07
N LEU A 172 29.98 10.17 -1.48
CA LEU A 172 30.41 9.03 -2.29
C LEU A 172 30.66 9.49 -3.73
N SER A 173 31.67 10.33 -3.94
CA SER A 173 32.13 10.80 -5.26
C SER A 173 32.85 9.70 -6.05
N ILE A 174 32.56 8.43 -5.76
CA ILE A 174 33.28 7.24 -6.23
C ILE A 174 33.28 7.15 -7.76
N LEU A 175 32.23 7.65 -8.41
CA LEU A 175 32.06 7.58 -9.87
C LEU A 175 32.40 8.89 -10.60
N GLY A 176 32.82 9.95 -9.89
CA GLY A 176 33.03 11.28 -10.48
C GLY A 176 31.76 11.92 -11.08
N LEU A 177 30.59 11.33 -10.87
CA LEU A 177 29.30 11.80 -11.34
C LEU A 177 28.81 12.95 -10.46
N ASN A 178 28.02 13.86 -11.03
CA ASN A 178 27.19 14.74 -10.20
C ASN A 178 25.95 13.99 -9.71
N SER A 179 25.28 14.53 -8.67
CA SER A 179 24.12 13.90 -8.05
C SER A 179 22.97 13.64 -9.03
N LEU A 180 22.78 14.52 -10.02
CA LEU A 180 21.73 14.36 -11.04
C LEU A 180 22.05 13.22 -12.02
N GLN A 181 23.30 13.09 -12.46
CA GLN A 181 23.74 12.00 -13.32
C GLN A 181 23.63 10.66 -12.60
N PHE A 182 24.07 10.61 -11.34
CA PHE A 182 23.91 9.42 -10.49
C PHE A 182 22.43 9.04 -10.35
N ALA A 183 21.55 9.99 -10.04
CA ALA A 183 20.12 9.75 -9.92
C ALA A 183 19.50 9.22 -11.23
N LYS A 184 19.86 9.78 -12.40
CA LYS A 184 19.36 9.30 -13.71
C LYS A 184 19.79 7.87 -14.01
N ILE A 185 21.05 7.52 -13.74
CA ILE A 185 21.57 6.17 -13.93
C ILE A 185 20.86 5.21 -12.97
N LEU A 186 20.72 5.59 -11.70
CA LEU A 186 20.05 4.78 -10.70
C LEU A 186 18.57 4.53 -11.05
N THR A 187 17.85 5.54 -11.53
CA THR A 187 16.48 5.39 -12.05
C THR A 187 16.40 4.34 -13.15
N ALA A 188 17.33 4.35 -14.11
CA ALA A 188 17.38 3.35 -15.17
C ALA A 188 17.66 1.93 -14.63
N ILE A 189 18.61 1.80 -13.70
CA ILE A 189 18.94 0.52 -13.05
C ILE A 189 17.73 -0.03 -12.28
N LEU A 190 17.06 0.80 -11.48
CA LEU A 190 15.88 0.40 -10.73
C LEU A 190 14.71 0.00 -11.65
N GLY A 191 14.55 0.68 -12.79
CA GLY A 191 13.55 0.32 -13.81
C GLY A 191 13.83 -1.05 -14.45
N ILE A 192 15.08 -1.32 -14.82
CA ILE A 192 15.50 -2.64 -15.35
C ILE A 192 15.28 -3.71 -14.29
N PHE A 193 15.71 -3.48 -13.05
CA PHE A 193 15.54 -4.41 -11.95
C PHE A 193 14.06 -4.71 -11.66
N GLY A 194 13.20 -3.68 -11.63
CA GLY A 194 11.76 -3.84 -11.48
C GLY A 194 11.13 -4.63 -12.62
N THR A 195 11.61 -4.44 -13.86
CA THR A 195 11.16 -5.21 -15.03
C THR A 195 11.54 -6.69 -14.91
N ILE A 196 12.76 -6.99 -14.44
CA ILE A 196 13.20 -8.38 -14.21
C ILE A 196 12.33 -9.06 -13.15
N ILE A 197 12.04 -8.38 -12.03
CA ILE A 197 11.15 -8.91 -10.99
C ILE A 197 9.72 -9.11 -11.53
N ALA A 198 9.22 -8.17 -12.33
CA ALA A 198 7.90 -8.30 -12.96
C ALA A 198 7.83 -9.52 -13.89
N LEU A 199 8.86 -9.75 -14.71
CA LEU A 199 8.96 -10.94 -15.56
C LEU A 199 9.08 -12.23 -14.74
N TYR A 200 9.76 -12.18 -13.59
CA TYR A 200 9.81 -13.32 -12.68
C TYR A 200 8.40 -13.66 -12.17
N PHE A 201 7.64 -12.69 -11.65
CA PHE A 201 6.28 -12.95 -11.18
C PHE A 201 5.31 -13.34 -12.29
N ALA A 202 5.49 -12.84 -13.51
CA ALA A 202 4.67 -13.23 -14.65
C ALA A 202 4.83 -14.71 -15.08
N ASN A 203 5.92 -15.37 -14.66
CA ASN A 203 6.20 -16.77 -14.99
C ASN A 203 6.09 -17.71 -13.78
N ASN A 204 5.64 -17.23 -12.61
CA ASN A 204 5.46 -18.05 -11.42
C ASN A 204 4.01 -17.97 -10.93
N ASP A 205 3.50 -19.06 -10.37
CA ASP A 205 2.12 -19.19 -9.90
C ASP A 205 1.87 -18.39 -8.62
N VAL A 206 1.74 -17.06 -8.74
CA VAL A 206 1.34 -16.18 -7.65
C VAL A 206 -0.17 -16.05 -7.64
N SER A 207 -0.81 -16.57 -6.60
CA SER A 207 -2.28 -16.59 -6.47
C SER A 207 -2.91 -15.19 -6.39
N SER A 208 -2.25 -14.25 -5.71
CA SER A 208 -2.63 -12.84 -5.69
C SER A 208 -1.41 -11.95 -5.47
N LEU A 209 -1.14 -11.08 -6.45
CA LEU A 209 -0.10 -10.05 -6.34
C LEU A 209 -0.45 -9.00 -5.28
N TYR A 210 -1.74 -8.71 -5.11
CA TYR A 210 -2.22 -7.76 -4.12
C TYR A 210 -1.93 -8.23 -2.68
N ASP A 211 -2.23 -9.49 -2.37
CA ASP A 211 -2.01 -10.04 -1.03
C ASP A 211 -0.52 -10.05 -0.68
N MET A 212 0.32 -10.50 -1.62
CA MET A 212 1.78 -10.48 -1.48
C MET A 212 2.30 -9.06 -1.25
N PHE A 213 1.80 -8.08 -2.00
CA PHE A 213 2.19 -6.67 -1.85
C PHE A 213 1.86 -6.12 -0.45
N ILE A 214 0.64 -6.34 0.03
CA ILE A 214 0.21 -5.89 1.36
C ILE A 214 1.03 -6.59 2.45
N GLU A 215 1.32 -7.89 2.29
CA GLU A 215 2.13 -8.63 3.23
C GLU A 215 3.55 -8.05 3.34
N ILE A 216 4.23 -7.80 2.22
CA ILE A 216 5.58 -7.22 2.19
C ILE A 216 5.60 -5.83 2.86
N ILE A 217 4.63 -4.97 2.53
CA ILE A 217 4.49 -3.66 3.19
C ILE A 217 4.27 -3.82 4.69
N GLY A 218 3.47 -4.82 5.10
CA GLY A 218 3.22 -5.12 6.50
C GLY A 218 4.49 -5.48 7.26
N ILE A 219 5.32 -6.36 6.69
CA ILE A 219 6.56 -6.86 7.30
C ILE A 219 7.59 -5.75 7.51
N PHE A 220 7.87 -4.96 6.47
CA PHE A 220 8.95 -3.96 6.53
C PHE A 220 8.48 -2.59 7.00
N GLY A 221 7.26 -2.20 6.62
CA GLY A 221 6.76 -0.86 6.85
C GLY A 221 6.35 -0.58 8.30
N GLY A 222 5.75 -1.58 8.97
CA GLY A 222 5.27 -1.41 10.35
C GLY A 222 6.36 -0.90 11.30
N GLY A 223 7.53 -1.54 11.28
CA GLY A 223 8.65 -1.18 12.18
C GLY A 223 9.15 0.25 12.01
N LEU A 224 9.25 0.73 10.76
CA LEU A 224 9.63 2.12 10.46
C LEU A 224 8.60 3.10 11.02
N ALA A 225 7.31 2.85 10.78
CA ALA A 225 6.24 3.71 11.28
C ALA A 225 6.23 3.80 12.81
N GLY A 226 6.49 2.69 13.51
CA GLY A 226 6.59 2.68 14.97
C GLY A 226 7.72 3.57 15.49
N THR A 227 8.86 3.63 14.79
CA THR A 227 9.97 4.53 15.13
C THR A 227 9.64 5.99 14.85
N PHE A 228 8.95 6.30 13.75
CA PHE A 228 8.43 7.65 13.51
C PHE A 228 7.48 8.08 14.62
N LEU A 229 6.55 7.22 15.03
CA LEU A 229 5.68 7.49 16.17
C LEU A 229 6.50 7.74 17.44
N LEU A 230 7.50 6.89 17.74
CA LEU A 230 8.37 7.09 18.91
C LEU A 230 8.99 8.48 18.94
N GLY A 231 9.48 8.97 17.79
CA GLY A 231 10.04 10.32 17.67
C GLY A 231 9.01 11.44 17.77
N ILE A 232 7.81 11.25 17.24
CA ILE A 232 6.76 12.28 17.19
C ILE A 232 6.02 12.40 18.53
N ILE A 233 5.65 11.27 19.15
CA ILE A 233 4.73 11.23 20.30
C ILE A 233 5.46 11.01 21.64
N THR A 234 6.79 11.04 21.67
CA THR A 234 7.55 10.96 22.92
C THR A 234 8.70 11.96 22.94
N ILE A 235 9.13 12.36 24.14
CA ILE A 235 10.33 13.18 24.35
C ILE A 235 11.53 12.36 24.83
N ARG A 236 11.35 11.03 24.96
CA ARG A 236 12.36 10.12 25.52
C ARG A 236 12.98 9.20 24.46
N GLY A 237 12.42 9.16 23.25
CA GLY A 237 12.96 8.36 22.15
C GLY A 237 14.39 8.76 21.78
N ASN A 238 15.22 7.76 21.48
CA ASN A 238 16.60 7.93 21.04
C ASN A 238 16.99 6.95 19.94
N SER A 239 18.19 7.14 19.36
CA SER A 239 18.67 6.35 18.22
C SER A 239 18.85 4.86 18.54
N ILE A 240 19.27 4.52 19.77
CA ILE A 240 19.46 3.12 20.20
C ILE A 240 18.11 2.42 20.29
N GLY A 241 17.13 3.05 20.92
CA GLY A 241 15.76 2.51 21.01
C GLY A 241 15.11 2.42 19.63
N ALA A 242 15.23 3.44 18.79
CA ALA A 242 14.76 3.42 17.41
C ALA A 242 15.34 2.26 16.60
N PHE A 243 16.66 2.04 16.69
CA PHE A 243 17.34 0.96 15.96
C PHE A 243 16.84 -0.42 16.41
N TRP A 244 16.87 -0.71 17.72
CA TRP A 244 16.43 -2.00 18.24
C TRP A 244 14.93 -2.21 18.13
N GLY A 245 14.12 -1.15 18.21
CA GLY A 245 12.68 -1.21 17.95
C GLY A 245 12.38 -1.75 16.55
N ILE A 246 13.05 -1.24 15.52
CA ILE A 246 12.90 -1.74 14.14
C ILE A 246 13.31 -3.22 14.05
N ILE A 247 14.52 -3.56 14.52
CA ILE A 247 15.04 -4.94 14.41
C ILE A 247 14.13 -5.95 15.12
N MET A 248 13.72 -5.65 16.36
CA MET A 248 12.86 -6.55 17.13
C MET A 248 11.44 -6.61 16.58
N SER A 249 10.91 -5.50 16.03
CA SER A 249 9.59 -5.53 15.38
C SER A 249 9.58 -6.42 14.15
N LEU A 250 10.63 -6.38 13.33
CA LEU A 250 10.78 -7.26 12.18
C LEU A 250 10.80 -8.73 12.63
N PHE A 251 11.59 -9.04 13.67
CA PHE A 251 11.63 -10.38 14.24
C PHE A 251 10.23 -10.84 14.72
N ILE A 252 9.52 -9.99 15.45
CA ILE A 252 8.16 -10.29 15.95
C ILE A 252 7.19 -10.54 14.79
N VAL A 253 7.19 -9.70 13.76
CA VAL A 253 6.29 -9.88 12.60
C VAL A 253 6.62 -11.16 11.83
N LEU A 254 7.91 -11.52 11.70
CA LEU A 254 8.30 -12.80 11.11
C LEU A 254 7.84 -13.99 11.97
N VAL A 255 7.95 -13.89 13.29
CA VAL A 255 7.43 -14.91 14.21
C VAL A 255 5.91 -15.04 14.04
N VAL A 256 5.19 -13.93 13.98
CA VAL A 256 3.73 -13.93 13.74
C VAL A 256 3.42 -14.59 12.39
N LYS A 257 4.13 -14.24 11.32
CA LYS A 257 3.93 -14.79 9.99
C LYS A 257 4.12 -16.31 9.93
N TYR A 258 5.19 -16.83 10.53
CA TYR A 258 5.56 -18.23 10.37
C TYR A 258 5.02 -19.16 11.46
N PHE A 259 4.67 -18.64 12.64
CA PHE A 259 4.26 -19.46 13.78
C PHE A 259 2.83 -19.20 14.28
N THR A 260 2.10 -18.27 13.65
CA THR A 260 0.69 -18.02 14.00
C THR A 260 -0.17 -18.02 12.75
N SER A 261 -1.48 -18.16 12.94
CA SER A 261 -2.47 -18.04 11.87
C SER A 261 -2.99 -16.61 11.71
N ILE A 262 -2.32 -15.59 12.28
CA ILE A 262 -2.80 -14.20 12.25
C ILE A 262 -2.77 -13.68 10.80
N HIS A 263 -3.84 -13.00 10.40
CA HIS A 263 -4.00 -12.49 9.04
C HIS A 263 -2.99 -11.37 8.73
N PHE A 264 -2.38 -11.43 7.54
CA PHE A 264 -1.28 -10.55 7.11
C PHE A 264 -1.62 -9.05 7.07
N PHE A 265 -2.90 -8.70 6.93
CA PHE A 265 -3.38 -7.32 7.07
C PHE A 265 -3.01 -6.69 8.42
N THR A 266 -2.79 -7.47 9.47
CA THR A 266 -2.42 -6.96 10.80
C THR A 266 -0.92 -6.71 10.95
N TYR A 267 -0.07 -7.20 10.04
CA TYR A 267 1.39 -7.19 10.20
C TYR A 267 1.95 -5.77 10.35
N ALA A 268 1.44 -4.82 9.56
CA ALA A 268 1.85 -3.42 9.67
C ALA A 268 1.56 -2.84 11.06
N PHE A 269 0.39 -3.16 11.63
CA PHE A 269 -0.01 -2.70 12.96
C PHE A 269 0.84 -3.34 14.05
N ILE A 270 1.05 -4.65 13.98
CA ILE A 270 1.90 -5.40 14.92
C ILE A 270 3.33 -4.86 14.89
N GLY A 271 3.90 -4.67 13.69
CA GLY A 271 5.24 -4.10 13.53
C GLY A 271 5.34 -2.68 14.09
N MET A 272 4.32 -1.84 13.84
CA MET A 272 4.25 -0.48 14.36
C MET A 272 4.18 -0.44 15.89
N GLY A 273 3.27 -1.22 16.48
CA GLY A 273 3.10 -1.29 17.93
C GLY A 273 4.33 -1.87 18.63
N SER A 274 4.88 -2.97 18.13
CA SER A 274 6.07 -3.60 18.70
C SER A 274 7.31 -2.71 18.60
N SER A 275 7.55 -2.06 17.45
CA SER A 275 8.67 -1.13 17.28
C SER A 275 8.56 0.06 18.24
N PHE A 276 7.38 0.67 18.34
CA PHE A 276 7.13 1.76 19.26
C PHE A 276 7.39 1.37 20.72
N LEU A 277 6.80 0.25 21.17
CA LEU A 277 6.90 -0.20 22.57
C LEU A 277 8.33 -0.59 22.94
N ILE A 278 8.99 -1.42 22.13
CA ILE A 278 10.36 -1.87 22.39
C ILE A 278 11.32 -0.70 22.30
N GLY A 279 11.16 0.15 21.28
CA GLY A 279 11.99 1.33 21.14
C GLY A 279 11.85 2.28 22.33
N TYR A 280 10.62 2.51 22.81
CA TYR A 280 10.39 3.31 24.01
C TYR A 280 11.04 2.70 25.26
N LEU A 281 10.87 1.41 25.50
CA LEU A 281 11.44 0.71 26.65
C LEU A 281 12.98 0.76 26.65
N ILE A 282 13.61 0.50 25.50
CA ILE A 282 15.07 0.58 25.34
C ILE A 282 15.54 2.03 25.52
N SER A 283 14.79 3.00 25.00
CA SER A 283 15.13 4.41 25.18
C SER A 283 15.04 4.89 26.64
N LEU A 284 14.20 4.27 27.48
CA LEU A 284 14.18 4.52 28.91
C LEU A 284 15.42 4.00 29.64
N ILE A 285 15.98 2.88 29.17
CA ILE A 285 17.17 2.26 29.76
C ILE A 285 18.43 3.02 29.33
N PHE A 286 18.55 3.31 28.04
CA PHE A 286 19.72 3.98 27.47
C PHE A 286 19.41 5.46 27.25
N VAL A 287 19.57 6.27 28.30
CA VAL A 287 19.37 7.72 28.19
C VAL A 287 20.45 8.31 27.27
N SER A 288 20.05 8.86 26.12
CA SER A 288 20.93 9.68 25.28
C SER A 288 20.85 11.14 25.72
N ASN A 289 21.94 11.90 25.53
CA ASN A 289 21.93 13.35 25.77
C ASN A 289 20.74 14.01 25.06
N PRO A 290 20.05 14.98 25.70
CA PRO A 290 18.89 15.63 25.11
C PRO A 290 19.33 16.43 23.89
N ASN A 291 19.00 15.94 22.70
CA ASN A 291 19.01 16.75 21.49
C ASN A 291 17.98 17.88 21.65
N ASN A 292 18.18 19.00 20.95
CA ASN A 292 17.17 20.05 20.91
C ASN A 292 15.90 19.52 20.22
N LEU A 293 14.88 19.18 21.01
CA LEU A 293 13.63 18.60 20.53
C LEU A 293 12.63 19.65 20.00
N LYS A 294 12.99 20.94 19.97
CA LYS A 294 12.07 22.03 19.62
C LYS A 294 11.48 21.84 18.21
N GLY A 295 10.16 21.72 18.12
CA GLY A 295 9.44 21.51 16.86
C GLY A 295 9.54 20.10 16.27
N LEU A 296 10.12 19.12 16.97
CA LEU A 296 10.28 17.74 16.48
C LEU A 296 9.24 16.77 17.05
N THR A 297 8.61 17.12 18.19
CA THR A 297 7.62 16.26 18.86
C THR A 297 6.30 17.02 19.01
N LEU A 298 5.19 16.30 19.18
CA LEU A 298 3.88 16.90 19.45
C LEU A 298 3.87 17.83 20.66
N TYR A 299 4.73 17.56 21.66
CA TYR A 299 4.82 18.36 22.88
C TYR A 299 5.70 19.60 22.74
N THR A 300 6.53 19.65 21.70
CA THR A 300 7.51 20.72 21.47
C THR A 300 7.21 21.56 20.24
N LEU A 301 6.15 21.25 19.49
CA LEU A 301 5.55 22.12 18.49
C LEU A 301 5.01 23.37 19.20
N LYS A 302 5.46 24.55 18.76
CA LYS A 302 4.85 25.81 19.19
C LYS A 302 3.42 25.83 18.65
N LYS A 303 2.43 25.91 19.55
CA LYS A 303 1.06 26.30 19.18
C LYS A 303 1.03 27.77 18.78
#